data_AF-X1A0D2-F1
#
_entry.id   AF-X1A0D2-F1
#
_cell.length_a   1.000
_cell.length_b   1.000
_cell.length_c   1.000
_cell.angle_alpha   90.00
_cell.angle_beta   90.00
_cell.angle_gamma   90.00
#
_symmetry.space_group_name_H-M   'P 1'
#
loop_
_entity.id
_entity.type
_entity.pdbx_description
1 polymer ?
#
loop_
_entity_poly.entity_id
_entity_poly.type
_entity_poly.pdbx_seq_one_letter_code
_entity_poly.pdbx_strand_id
1 'polypeptide(L)' 'MKDLKKRGHKITIRDSSLFGGAQLIHKINQGYCGASDHRKDGQAAGF' A
#
# COMPACT_ATOMS: atom_id res chain seq x y z
N MET A 1 15.26 -9.77 2.09
CA MET A 1 15.01 -11.12 1.52
C MET A 1 15.92 -12.21 2.11
N LYS A 2 17.25 -11.97 2.23
CA LYS A 2 18.20 -12.96 2.77
C LYS A 2 17.89 -13.39 4.21
N ASP A 3 17.55 -12.47 5.09
CA ASP A 3 17.32 -12.80 6.51
C ASP A 3 16.03 -13.60 6.73
N LEU A 4 14.97 -13.32 5.96
CA LEU A 4 13.75 -14.11 6.00
C LEU A 4 13.99 -15.54 5.51
N LYS A 5 14.74 -15.73 4.43
CA LYS A 5 15.12 -17.08 3.96
C LYS A 5 15.94 -17.83 5.00
N LYS A 6 16.91 -17.17 5.65
CA LYS A 6 17.72 -17.75 6.75
C LYS A 6 16.87 -18.20 7.94
N ARG A 7 15.74 -17.54 8.19
CA ARG A 7 14.77 -17.90 9.24
C ARG A 7 13.77 -18.99 8.79
N GLY A 8 13.97 -19.60 7.61
CA GLY A 8 13.15 -20.71 7.12
C GLY A 8 11.95 -20.30 6.25
N HIS A 9 11.77 -19.00 5.97
CA HIS A 9 10.67 -18.57 5.12
C HIS A 9 10.90 -18.94 3.65
N LYS A 10 9.92 -19.64 3.06
CA LYS A 10 9.85 -19.87 1.61
C LYS A 10 9.21 -18.65 0.95
N ILE A 11 10.01 -17.89 0.19
CA ILE A 11 9.59 -16.61 -0.42
C ILE A 11 9.34 -16.81 -1.90
N THR A 12 8.16 -16.39 -2.37
CA THR A 12 7.77 -16.38 -3.79
C THR A 12 7.51 -14.94 -4.21
N ILE A 13 8.12 -14.50 -5.31
CA ILE A 13 7.89 -13.17 -5.88
C ILE A 13 6.66 -13.23 -6.78
N ARG A 14 5.76 -12.26 -6.63
CA ARG A 14 4.49 -12.15 -7.35
C ARG A 14 4.29 -10.71 -7.79
N ASP A 15 3.44 -10.51 -8.79
CA ASP A 15 3.07 -9.18 -9.27
C ASP A 15 2.45 -8.34 -8.14
N SER A 16 2.78 -7.05 -8.09
CA SER A 16 2.35 -6.15 -7.01
C SER A 16 0.84 -5.94 -6.98
N SER A 17 0.16 -6.07 -8.13
CA SER A 17 -1.29 -5.91 -8.27
C SER A 17 -2.09 -6.96 -7.49
N LEU A 18 -1.48 -8.09 -7.13
CA LEU A 18 -2.12 -9.16 -6.36
C LEU A 18 -2.23 -8.86 -4.87
N PHE A 19 -1.52 -7.83 -4.37
CA PHE A 19 -1.46 -7.51 -2.94
C PHE A 19 -2.45 -6.39 -2.54
N GLY A 20 -3.68 -6.45 -3.05
CA GLY A 20 -4.75 -5.48 -2.75
C GLY A 20 -4.45 -4.05 -3.20
N GLY A 21 -5.25 -3.09 -2.72
CA GLY A 21 -5.03 -1.66 -2.89
C GLY A 21 -5.67 -0.88 -1.74
N ALA A 22 -4.94 0.05 -1.14
CA ALA A 22 -5.42 0.84 -0.02
C ALA A 22 -6.05 2.18 -0.47
N GLN A 23 -7.04 2.65 0.29
CA GLN A 23 -7.54 4.03 0.22
C GLN A 23 -7.56 4.56 1.66
N LEU A 24 -6.95 5.72 1.90
CA LEU A 24 -6.73 6.23 3.25
C LEU A 24 -7.03 7.72 3.32
N ILE A 25 -7.57 8.15 4.46
CA ILE A 25 -7.75 9.56 4.81
C ILE A 25 -7.22 9.76 6.22
N HIS A 26 -6.27 10.68 6.38
CA HIS A 26 -5.70 11.06 7.68
C HIS A 26 -6.09 12.50 8.00
N LYS A 27 -6.74 12.70 9.16
CA LYS A 27 -6.98 14.05 9.70
C LYS A 27 -5.67 14.67 10.17
N ILE A 28 -5.36 15.86 9.66
CA ILE A 28 -4.21 16.68 10.05
C ILE A 28 -4.69 18.00 10.66
N ASN A 29 -3.77 18.79 11.22
CA ASN A 29 -4.11 20.04 11.93
C ASN A 29 -4.98 21.00 11.11
N GLN A 30 -4.76 21.07 9.79
CA GLN A 30 -5.50 21.96 8.89
C GLN A 30 -6.14 21.19 7.72
N GLY A 31 -6.89 20.13 8.03
CA GLY A 31 -7.72 19.42 7.05
C GLY A 31 -7.48 17.92 7.00
N TYR A 32 -7.54 17.36 5.79
CA TYR A 32 -7.40 15.92 5.56
C TYR A 32 -6.37 15.64 4.47
N CYS A 33 -5.47 14.70 4.74
CA CYS A 33 -4.57 14.13 3.74
C CYS A 33 -5.18 12.83 3.21
N GLY A 34 -5.64 12.83 1.96
CA GLY A 34 -6.13 11.65 1.26
C GLY A 34 -5.04 10.99 0.42
N ALA A 35 -5.01 9.65 0.38
CA ALA A 35 -4.09 8.90 -0.45
C ALA A 35 -4.80 7.72 -1.14
N SER A 36 -4.43 7.51 -2.40
CA SER A 36 -4.90 6.39 -3.23
C SER A 36 -3.72 5.52 -3.62
N ASP A 37 -3.90 4.20 -3.57
CA ASP A 37 -2.84 3.24 -3.89
C ASP A 37 -2.57 3.16 -5.40
N HIS A 38 -1.32 3.44 -5.80
CA HIS A 38 -0.87 3.46 -7.19
C HIS A 38 -1.05 2.12 -7.95
N ARG A 39 -1.27 1.01 -7.24
CA ARG A 39 -1.41 -0.32 -7.86
C ARG A 39 -2.79 -0.55 -8.45
N LYS A 40 -3.73 0.36 -8.22
CA LYS A 40 -5.10 0.33 -8.72
C LYS A 40 -5.43 1.68 -9.35
N ASP A 41 -6.34 1.67 -10.30
CA ASP A 41 -6.96 2.91 -10.73
C ASP A 41 -7.74 3.49 -9.55
N GLY A 42 -7.54 4.78 -9.27
CA GLY A 42 -8.14 5.43 -8.11
C GLY A 42 -7.63 6.85 -7.92
N GLN A 43 -8.38 7.63 -7.15
CA GLN A 43 -8.04 9.01 -6.81
C GLN A 43 -8.58 9.37 -5.43
N ALA A 44 -7.77 10.08 -4.65
CA ALA A 44 -8.25 10.79 -3.47
C ALA A 44 -8.68 12.21 -3.90
N ALA A 45 -9.95 12.55 -3.67
CA ALA A 45 -10.53 13.85 -4.05
C ALA A 45 -11.09 14.57 -2.80
N GLY A 46 -11.01 15.90 -2.79
CA GLY A 46 -11.47 16.77 -1.70
C GLY A 46 -12.31 17.94 -2.22
N PHE A 47 -12.87 18.73 -1.29
CA PHE A 47 -13.70 19.91 -1.54
C PHE A 47 -13.36 21.02 -0.54
#